data_AF-A0A7C3JSX1-F1
#
_entry.id   AF-A0A7C3JSX1-F1
#
_cell.length_a   1.000
_cell.length_b   1.000
_cell.length_c   1.000
_cell.angle_alpha   90.00
_cell.angle_beta   90.00
_cell.angle_gamma   90.00
#
_symmetry.space_group_name_H-M   'P 1'
#
loop_
_entity.id
_entity.type
_entity.pdbx_description
1 polymer ?
#
loop_
_entity_poly.entity_id
_entity_poly.type
_entity_poly.pdbx_seq_one_letter_code
_entity_poly.pdbx_strand_id
1 'polypeptide(L)'
;MNECEAIRQSIGSWLDGELGASEDESVRAHLAVCTDCGAARRRLEKMHTALREALVFRAEPISLAPFWREVERRIQEKPAWYDGWIGWMRAWLRSPRTAWAVPALIAVVLAAFSLDGWRSGSRNSFTAVDSIDAYGRSVALLRVPETKTTVIWLYQDQEGENETVEDPAQSAPSF
;
A
#
# COMPACT_ATOMS: atom_id res chain seq x y z
N MET A 1 17.06 21.14 18.85
CA MET A 1 15.82 21.97 18.71
C MET A 1 14.85 21.37 17.70
N ASN A 2 15.29 21.08 16.47
CA ASN A 2 14.42 20.51 15.42
C ASN A 2 13.76 19.17 15.81
N GLU A 3 14.47 18.31 16.55
CA GLU A 3 13.93 17.01 16.97
C GLU A 3 12.80 17.16 18.00
N CYS A 4 12.95 18.04 19.01
CA CYS A 4 11.87 18.32 19.96
C CYS A 4 10.63 18.92 19.28
N GLU A 5 10.81 19.71 18.24
CA GLU A 5 9.70 20.29 17.49
C GLU A 5 8.96 19.22 16.68
N ALA A 6 9.68 18.36 15.97
CA ALA A 6 9.10 17.22 15.26
C ALA A 6 8.34 16.29 16.23
N ILE A 7 8.95 15.97 17.38
CA ILE A 7 8.30 15.16 18.41
C ILE A 7 7.04 15.85 18.95
N ARG A 8 7.08 17.16 19.21
CA ARG A 8 5.89 17.87 19.70
C ARG A 8 4.72 17.83 18.72
N GLN A 9 5.00 17.84 17.41
CA GLN A 9 3.97 17.71 16.38
C GLN A 9 3.41 16.28 16.31
N SER A 10 4.24 15.26 16.56
CA SER A 10 3.82 13.85 16.49
C SER A 10 3.19 13.28 17.76
N ILE A 11 3.32 13.95 18.92
CA ILE A 11 2.72 13.47 20.19
C ILE A 11 1.21 13.23 20.07
N GLY A 12 0.47 14.06 19.31
CA GLY A 12 -0.98 13.87 19.12
C GLY A 12 -1.28 12.53 18.43
N SER A 13 -0.77 12.36 17.22
CA SER A 13 -0.89 11.12 16.45
C SER A 13 -0.33 9.90 17.19
N TRP A 14 0.70 10.08 18.03
CA TRP A 14 1.22 9.02 18.88
C TRP A 14 0.22 8.59 19.97
N LEU A 15 -0.43 9.55 20.64
CA LEU A 15 -1.46 9.26 21.64
C LEU A 15 -2.69 8.59 21.03
N ASP A 16 -3.01 8.93 19.78
CA ASP A 16 -4.13 8.36 19.03
C ASP A 16 -3.78 7.00 18.37
N GLY A 17 -2.52 6.57 18.42
CA GLY A 17 -2.05 5.30 17.86
C GLY A 17 -1.95 5.29 16.33
N GLU A 18 -1.82 6.46 15.70
CA GLU A 18 -1.81 6.64 14.24
C GLU A 18 -0.40 6.53 13.62
N LEU A 19 0.66 6.54 14.44
CA LEU A 19 2.04 6.48 13.96
C LEU A 19 2.45 5.07 13.52
N GLY A 20 3.33 5.01 12.51
CA GLY A 20 3.99 3.75 12.12
C GLY A 20 4.98 3.27 13.19
N ALA A 21 5.33 1.99 13.16
CA ALA A 21 6.16 1.36 14.21
C ALA A 21 7.51 2.06 14.47
N SER A 22 8.17 2.56 13.41
CA SER A 22 9.45 3.26 13.54
C SER A 22 9.32 4.64 14.20
N GLU A 23 8.24 5.36 13.92
CA GLU A 23 7.98 6.69 14.46
C GLU A 23 7.48 6.59 15.90
N ASP A 24 6.62 5.60 16.18
CA ASP A 24 6.15 5.28 17.52
C ASP A 24 7.30 4.98 18.49
N GLU A 25 8.27 4.16 18.07
CA GLU A 25 9.45 3.88 18.90
C GLU A 25 10.34 5.11 19.09
N SER A 26 10.53 5.93 18.04
CA SER A 26 11.29 7.18 18.14
C SER A 26 10.65 8.17 19.12
N VAL A 27 9.33 8.34 19.05
CA VAL A 27 8.58 9.20 19.96
C VAL A 27 8.63 8.67 21.39
N ARG A 28 8.43 7.37 21.58
CA ARG A 28 8.54 6.71 22.89
C ARG A 28 9.93 6.92 23.52
N ALA A 29 11.00 6.68 22.76
CA ALA A 29 12.36 6.84 23.21
C ALA A 29 12.66 8.29 23.61
N HIS A 30 12.24 9.27 22.79
CA HIS A 30 12.45 10.68 23.09
C HIS A 30 11.67 11.13 24.34
N LEU A 31 10.41 10.71 24.48
CA LEU A 31 9.58 11.06 25.64
C LEU A 31 10.10 10.47 26.97
N ALA A 32 10.85 9.36 26.91
CA ALA A 32 11.48 8.77 28.09
C ALA A 32 12.62 9.63 28.66
N VAL A 33 13.26 10.46 27.82
CA VAL A 33 14.47 11.22 28.19
C VAL A 33 14.19 12.73 28.26
N CYS A 34 13.31 13.27 27.41
CA CYS A 34 13.05 14.70 27.33
C CYS A 34 11.89 15.14 28.24
N THR A 35 12.21 15.91 29.28
CA THR A 35 11.24 16.45 30.23
C THR A 35 10.24 17.41 29.59
N ASP A 36 10.68 18.20 28.62
CA ASP A 36 9.85 19.23 27.98
C ASP A 36 8.80 18.61 27.06
N CYS A 37 9.19 17.62 26.25
CA CYS A 37 8.26 16.84 25.44
C CYS A 37 7.33 16.01 26.34
N GLY A 38 7.83 15.48 27.45
CA GLY A 38 6.99 14.84 28.47
C GLY A 38 5.96 15.80 29.10
N ALA A 39 6.32 17.07 29.30
CA ALA A 39 5.38 18.09 29.77
C ALA A 39 4.32 18.44 28.71
N ALA A 40 4.72 18.53 27.44
CA ALA A 40 3.80 18.75 26.33
C ALA A 40 2.76 17.60 26.22
N ARG A 41 3.21 16.34 26.31
CA ARG A 41 2.33 15.16 26.37
C ARG A 41 1.31 15.28 27.49
N ARG A 42 1.76 15.54 28.72
CA ARG A 42 0.86 15.68 29.89
C ARG A 42 -0.15 16.81 29.71
N ARG A 43 0.21 17.91 29.04
CA ARG A 43 -0.71 19.01 28.76
C ARG A 43 -1.83 18.58 27.80
N LEU A 44 -1.48 17.83 26.75
CA LEU A 44 -2.45 17.27 25.81
C LEU A 44 -3.38 16.27 26.49
N GLU A 45 -2.85 15.35 27.30
CA GLU A 45 -3.65 14.37 28.06
C GLU A 45 -4.64 15.03 29.03
N LYS A 46 -4.20 16.09 29.73
CA LYS A 46 -5.08 16.89 30.60
C LYS A 46 -6.20 17.55 29.81
N MET A 47 -5.89 18.13 28.65
CA MET A 47 -6.90 18.74 27.78
C MET A 47 -7.89 17.70 27.26
N HIS A 48 -7.41 16.54 26.81
CA HIS A 48 -8.25 15.43 26.37
C HIS A 48 -9.16 14.93 27.50
N THR A 49 -8.63 14.77 28.71
CA THR A 49 -9.41 14.35 29.88
C THR A 49 -10.50 15.37 30.23
N ALA A 50 -10.17 16.66 30.27
CA ALA A 50 -11.14 17.72 30.54
C ALA A 50 -12.24 17.80 29.45
N LEU A 51 -11.87 17.64 28.18
CA LEU A 51 -12.82 17.59 27.08
C LEU A 51 -13.74 16.38 27.21
N ARG A 52 -13.17 15.20 27.49
CA ARG A 52 -13.93 13.96 27.67
C ARG A 52 -14.93 14.08 28.82
N GLU A 53 -14.51 14.58 29.98
CA GLU A 53 -15.40 14.80 31.13
C GLU A 53 -16.54 15.75 30.78
N ALA A 54 -16.24 16.87 30.11
CA ALA A 54 -17.27 17.83 29.69
C ALA A 54 -18.26 17.22 28.68
N LEU A 55 -17.78 16.40 27.75
CA LEU A 55 -18.61 15.71 26.77
C LEU A 55 -19.48 14.62 27.41
N VAL A 56 -18.93 13.82 28.32
CA VAL A 56 -19.67 12.78 29.04
C VAL A 56 -20.77 13.41 29.90
N PHE A 57 -20.44 14.48 30.64
CA PHE A 57 -21.43 15.21 31.44
C PHE A 57 -22.59 15.75 30.60
N ARG A 58 -22.32 16.24 29.38
CA ARG A 58 -23.37 16.69 28.45
C ARG A 58 -24.11 15.54 27.77
N ALA A 59 -23.48 14.39 27.60
CA ALA A 59 -24.06 13.22 26.95
C ALA A 59 -24.93 12.38 27.89
N GLU A 60 -24.77 12.51 29.21
CA GLU A 60 -25.56 11.80 30.22
C GLU A 60 -27.10 11.88 30.04
N PRO A 61 -27.70 13.04 29.68
CA PRO A 61 -29.12 13.09 29.36
C PRO A 61 -29.51 12.44 28.02
N ILE A 62 -28.56 12.10 27.15
CA ILE A 62 -28.80 11.53 25.82
C ILE A 62 -28.78 10.00 25.91
N SER A 63 -29.93 9.35 25.76
CA SER A 63 -29.99 7.89 25.76
C SER A 63 -29.44 7.29 24.45
N LEU A 64 -28.17 6.88 24.45
CA LEU A 64 -27.55 6.10 23.37
C LEU A 64 -27.86 4.59 23.45
N ALA A 65 -28.50 4.15 24.53
CA ALA A 65 -28.83 2.74 24.78
C ALA A 65 -29.59 2.04 23.63
N PRO A 66 -30.64 2.61 22.99
CA PRO A 66 -31.32 1.93 21.89
C PRO A 66 -30.43 1.80 20.65
N PHE A 67 -29.62 2.81 20.35
CA PHE A 67 -28.64 2.76 19.26
C PHE A 67 -27.56 1.70 19.52
N TRP A 68 -26.98 1.71 20.73
CA TRP A 68 -25.93 0.75 21.11
C TRP A 68 -26.43 -0.69 21.09
N ARG A 69 -27.67 -0.95 21.53
CA ARG A 69 -28.29 -2.28 21.49
C ARG A 69 -28.40 -2.83 20.08
N GLU A 70 -28.71 -1.97 19.10
CA GLU A 70 -28.78 -2.36 17.69
C GLU A 70 -27.38 -2.63 17.11
N VAL A 71 -26.37 -1.84 17.49
CA VAL A 71 -24.97 -2.08 17.10
C VAL A 71 -24.48 -3.40 17.69
N GLU A 72 -24.70 -3.62 18.98
CA GLU A 72 -24.34 -4.87 19.67
C GLU A 72 -25.01 -6.07 19.01
N ARG A 73 -26.32 -5.98 18.73
CA ARG A 73 -27.06 -7.02 18.02
C ARG A 73 -26.40 -7.36 16.68
N ARG A 74 -26.02 -6.36 15.87
CA ARG A 74 -25.38 -6.59 14.56
C ARG A 74 -23.96 -7.16 14.66
N ILE A 75 -23.20 -6.80 15.70
CA ILE A 75 -21.86 -7.37 15.93
C ILE A 75 -21.97 -8.84 16.37
N GLN A 76 -22.97 -9.15 17.21
CA GLN A 76 -23.22 -10.51 17.68
C GLN A 76 -23.89 -11.39 16.63
N GLU A 77 -24.70 -10.80 15.74
CA GLU A 77 -25.21 -11.44 14.53
C GLU A 77 -24.08 -11.57 13.50
N LYS A 78 -23.07 -12.36 13.83
CA LYS A 78 -22.19 -12.91 12.81
C LYS A 78 -23.06 -13.72 11.86
N PRO A 79 -22.95 -13.50 10.53
CA PRO A 79 -23.71 -14.28 9.59
C PRO A 79 -23.40 -15.77 9.74
N ALA A 80 -24.36 -16.53 10.27
CA ALA A 80 -24.23 -17.97 10.56
C ALA A 80 -23.92 -18.82 9.31
N TRP A 81 -24.06 -18.25 8.10
CA TRP A 81 -23.69 -18.92 6.86
C TRP A 81 -22.18 -19.18 6.76
N TYR A 82 -21.33 -18.32 7.34
CA TYR A 82 -19.87 -18.49 7.26
C TYR A 82 -19.36 -19.58 8.20
N ASP A 83 -19.91 -19.70 9.41
CA ASP A 83 -19.53 -20.74 10.38
C ASP A 83 -19.95 -22.14 9.91
N GLY A 84 -21.15 -22.26 9.32
CA GLY A 84 -21.63 -23.51 8.73
C GLY A 84 -20.81 -23.96 7.52
N TRP A 85 -20.46 -23.03 6.62
CA TRP A 85 -19.70 -23.34 5.40
C TRP A 85 -18.23 -23.66 5.70
N ILE A 86 -17.60 -22.93 6.63
CA ILE A 86 -16.24 -23.24 7.11
C ILE A 86 -16.22 -24.60 7.83
N GLY A 87 -17.23 -24.90 8.65
CA GLY A 87 -17.36 -26.18 9.33
C GLY A 87 -17.48 -27.35 8.35
N TRP A 88 -18.37 -27.23 7.37
CA TRP A 88 -18.54 -28.21 6.29
C TRP A 88 -17.26 -28.38 5.46
N MET A 89 -16.61 -27.29 5.08
CA MET A 89 -15.35 -27.32 4.32
C MET A 89 -14.23 -28.01 5.12
N ARG A 90 -14.06 -27.72 6.41
CA ARG A 90 -13.06 -28.39 7.26
C ARG A 90 -13.37 -29.87 7.47
N ALA A 91 -14.64 -30.24 7.61
CA ALA A 91 -15.07 -31.64 7.71
C ALA A 91 -14.81 -32.39 6.40
N TRP A 92 -15.06 -31.75 5.27
CA TRP A 92 -14.75 -32.28 3.95
C TRP A 92 -13.23 -32.41 3.71
N LEU A 93 -12.41 -31.46 4.17
CA LEU A 93 -10.95 -31.57 4.07
C LEU A 93 -10.34 -32.61 5.03
N ARG A 94 -10.97 -32.88 6.18
CA ARG A 94 -10.47 -33.86 7.18
C ARG A 94 -10.84 -35.31 6.88
N SER A 95 -11.74 -35.55 5.93
CA SER A 95 -12.09 -36.93 5.58
C SER A 95 -10.97 -37.54 4.73
N PRO A 96 -10.39 -38.71 5.10
CA PRO A 96 -9.21 -39.26 4.43
C PRO A 96 -9.48 -39.64 2.96
N ARG A 97 -10.75 -39.80 2.57
CA ARG A 97 -11.16 -40.09 1.18
C ARG A 97 -11.14 -38.87 0.26
N THR A 98 -11.17 -37.66 0.81
CA THR A 98 -11.23 -36.39 0.06
C THR A 98 -9.92 -35.59 0.15
N ALA A 99 -8.94 -36.06 0.92
CA ALA A 99 -7.57 -35.52 0.93
C ALA A 99 -6.92 -35.50 -0.47
N TRP A 100 -7.32 -36.43 -1.35
CA TRP A 100 -6.86 -36.48 -2.75
C TRP A 100 -7.79 -35.74 -3.73
N ALA A 101 -8.98 -35.32 -3.30
CA ALA A 101 -9.93 -34.65 -4.19
C ALA A 101 -9.43 -33.25 -4.59
N VAL A 102 -8.82 -32.51 -3.66
CA VAL A 102 -8.24 -31.19 -3.94
C VAL A 102 -7.01 -31.29 -4.84
N PRO A 103 -5.99 -32.14 -4.56
CA PRO A 103 -4.90 -32.39 -5.49
C PRO A 103 -5.36 -32.90 -6.87
N ALA A 104 -6.35 -33.80 -6.92
CA ALA A 104 -6.86 -34.32 -8.19
C ALA A 104 -7.59 -33.24 -9.00
N LEU A 105 -8.40 -32.39 -8.35
CA LEU A 105 -9.05 -31.25 -9.00
C LEU A 105 -8.00 -30.26 -9.54
N ILE A 106 -6.98 -29.93 -8.76
CA ILE A 106 -5.88 -29.06 -9.19
C ILE A 106 -5.14 -29.70 -10.38
N ALA A 107 -4.85 -31.00 -10.33
CA ALA A 107 -4.20 -31.71 -11.43
C ALA A 107 -5.07 -31.72 -12.70
N VAL A 108 -6.39 -31.89 -12.58
CA VAL A 108 -7.34 -31.83 -13.71
C VAL A 108 -7.41 -30.43 -14.28
N VAL A 109 -7.46 -29.39 -13.45
CA VAL A 109 -7.47 -27.98 -13.90
C VAL A 109 -6.15 -27.65 -14.59
N LEU A 110 -5.00 -28.02 -14.02
CA LEU A 110 -3.69 -27.84 -14.64
C LEU A 110 -3.57 -28.61 -15.96
N ALA A 111 -4.10 -29.84 -16.03
CA ALA A 111 -4.14 -30.62 -17.26
C ALA A 111 -5.04 -29.97 -18.32
N ALA A 112 -6.22 -29.47 -17.93
CA ALA A 112 -7.12 -28.74 -18.84
C ALA A 112 -6.46 -27.46 -19.37
N PHE A 113 -5.84 -26.65 -18.50
CA PHE A 113 -5.08 -25.46 -18.91
C PHE A 113 -3.86 -25.80 -19.78
N SER A 114 -3.19 -26.92 -19.52
CA SER A 114 -2.06 -27.38 -20.34
C SER A 114 -2.52 -27.87 -21.72
N LEU A 115 -3.67 -28.54 -21.80
CA LEU A 115 -4.25 -29.01 -23.06
C LEU A 115 -4.79 -27.86 -23.92
N ASP A 116 -5.41 -26.85 -23.30
CA ASP A 116 -5.80 -25.62 -23.98
C ASP A 116 -4.59 -24.77 -24.36
N GLY A 117 -3.56 -24.70 -23.51
CA GLY A 117 -2.29 -24.05 -23.84
C GLY A 117 -1.52 -24.75 -24.97
N TRP A 118 -1.72 -26.05 -25.16
CA TRP A 118 -1.13 -26.81 -26.26
C TRP A 118 -1.93 -26.67 -27.56
N ARG A 119 -3.27 -26.64 -27.48
CA ARG A 119 -4.15 -26.42 -28.65
C ARG A 119 -4.18 -24.96 -29.11
N SER A 120 -4.05 -24.02 -28.17
CA SER A 120 -3.78 -22.62 -28.42
C SER A 120 -2.27 -22.48 -28.62
N GLY A 121 -1.79 -22.88 -29.80
CA GLY A 121 -0.45 -22.55 -30.23
C GLY A 121 -0.20 -21.06 -30.02
N SER A 122 0.63 -20.75 -29.03
CA SER A 122 1.48 -19.57 -28.96
C SER A 122 0.96 -18.38 -29.76
N ARG A 123 -0.14 -17.76 -29.31
CA ARG A 123 -0.34 -16.33 -29.58
C ARG A 123 0.44 -15.58 -28.53
N ASN A 124 1.76 -15.72 -28.61
CA ASN A 124 2.69 -14.83 -27.95
C ASN A 124 2.43 -13.44 -28.52
N SER A 125 1.57 -12.66 -27.86
CA SER A 125 1.55 -11.21 -28.01
C SER A 125 2.72 -10.61 -27.24
N PHE A 126 3.93 -11.10 -27.50
CA PHE A 126 5.15 -10.38 -27.20
C PHE A 126 5.49 -9.61 -28.47
N THR A 127 5.01 -8.37 -28.55
CA THR A 127 5.68 -7.36 -29.35
C THR A 127 7.03 -7.09 -28.72
N ALA A 128 8.06 -7.81 -29.17
CA ALA A 128 9.44 -7.40 -28.97
C ALA A 128 9.70 -6.22 -29.91
N VAL A 129 9.63 -5.00 -29.37
CA VAL A 129 10.18 -3.83 -30.03
C VAL A 129 11.60 -3.67 -29.50
N ASP A 130 12.53 -4.30 -30.21
CA ASP A 130 13.94 -3.94 -30.16
C ASP A 130 14.03 -2.62 -30.94
N SER A 131 14.51 -1.56 -30.31
CA SER A 131 14.36 -0.16 -30.72
C SER A 131 14.52 0.13 -32.23
N ILE A 132 13.65 0.97 -32.80
CA ILE A 132 13.90 1.60 -34.10
C ILE A 132 14.61 2.92 -33.84
N ASP A 133 15.92 2.95 -34.09
CA ASP A 133 16.72 4.17 -34.10
C ASP A 133 16.52 4.89 -35.43
N ALA A 134 15.98 6.11 -35.36
CA ALA A 134 15.89 7.00 -36.50
C ALA A 134 16.51 8.34 -36.10
N TYR A 135 17.72 8.59 -36.60
CA TYR A 135 18.42 9.87 -36.46
C TYR A 135 18.58 10.33 -34.99
N GLY A 136 19.13 9.46 -34.13
CA GLY A 136 19.50 9.83 -32.75
C GLY A 136 18.31 10.06 -31.82
N ARG A 137 17.15 9.44 -32.14
CA ARG A 137 15.95 9.48 -31.30
C ARG A 137 15.38 8.08 -31.16
N SER A 138 15.28 7.61 -29.92
CA SER A 138 14.63 6.35 -29.59
C SER A 138 13.11 6.51 -29.64
N VAL A 139 12.45 5.72 -30.49
CA VAL A 139 10.99 5.73 -30.66
C VAL A 139 10.39 4.40 -30.22
N ALA A 140 9.42 4.43 -29.31
CA ALA A 140 8.62 3.27 -28.97
C ALA A 140 7.24 3.36 -29.62
N LEU A 141 6.83 2.29 -30.32
CA LEU A 141 5.54 2.21 -31.02
C LEU A 141 4.65 1.15 -30.37
N LEU A 142 3.48 1.57 -29.87
CA LEU A 142 2.44 0.66 -29.42
C LEU A 142 1.25 0.74 -30.39
N ARG A 143 0.96 -0.37 -31.08
CA ARG A 143 -0.23 -0.50 -31.91
C ARG A 143 -1.20 -1.43 -31.22
N VAL A 144 -2.37 -0.91 -30.85
CA VAL A 144 -3.47 -1.72 -30.31
C VAL A 144 -4.40 -2.08 -31.47
N PRO A 145 -4.40 -3.35 -31.94
CA PRO A 145 -5.13 -3.73 -33.14
C PRO A 145 -6.65 -3.66 -32.97
N GLU A 146 -7.14 -3.84 -31.74
CA GLU A 146 -8.57 -3.82 -31.41
C GLU A 146 -9.19 -2.43 -31.57
N THR A 147 -8.46 -1.37 -31.22
CA THR A 147 -8.95 0.01 -31.29
C THR A 147 -8.44 0.79 -32.51
N LYS A 148 -7.61 0.15 -33.35
CA LYS A 148 -6.85 0.78 -34.45
C LYS A 148 -6.03 2.00 -34.02
N THR A 149 -5.74 2.14 -32.72
CA THR A 149 -4.97 3.26 -32.18
C THR A 149 -3.48 2.95 -32.25
N THR A 150 -2.69 3.89 -32.76
CA THR A 150 -1.22 3.81 -32.74
C THR A 150 -0.72 4.92 -31.82
N VAL A 151 -0.04 4.55 -30.74
CA VAL A 151 0.59 5.50 -29.81
C VAL A 151 2.08 5.49 -30.09
N ILE A 152 2.64 6.68 -30.33
CA ILE A 152 4.05 6.89 -30.68
C ILE A 152 4.69 7.70 -29.55
N TRP A 153 5.66 7.10 -28.86
CA TRP A 153 6.43 7.77 -27.81
C TRP A 153 7.80 8.15 -28.37
N LEU A 154 8.14 9.44 -28.32
CA LEU A 154 9.42 9.99 -28.74
C LEU A 154 10.23 10.35 -27.49
N TYR A 155 11.36 9.69 -27.28
CA TYR A 155 12.31 10.06 -26.24
C TYR A 155 13.39 10.96 -26.87
N GLN A 156 13.70 12.09 -26.21
CA GLN A 156 14.88 12.89 -26.51
C GLN A 156 15.79 12.76 -25.29
N ASP A 157 16.97 12.14 -25.47
CA ASP A 157 18.01 12.20 -24.44
C ASP A 157 18.50 13.66 -24.36
N GLN A 158 18.19 14.32 -23.24
CA GLN A 158 18.84 15.58 -22.87
C GLN A 158 20.20 15.26 -22.24
N GLU A 159 21.17 14.87 -23.07
CA GLU A 159 22.58 14.94 -22.70
C GLU A 159 23.15 16.28 -23.20
N GLY A 160 23.40 17.22 -22.27
CA GLY A 160 24.21 18.40 -22.55
C GLY A 160 23.73 19.72 -21.95
N GLU A 161 23.48 19.79 -20.64
CA GLU A 161 23.46 21.09 -19.95
C GLU A 161 24.09 20.94 -18.55
N ASN A 162 25.41 20.77 -18.53
CA ASN A 162 26.25 20.98 -17.35
C ASN A 162 27.66 21.40 -17.80
N GLU A 163 27.74 22.47 -18.58
CA GLU A 163 29.00 23.22 -18.80
C GLU A 163 29.07 24.37 -17.78
N THR A 164 29.61 24.10 -16.59
CA THR A 164 30.25 25.12 -15.74
C THR A 164 31.39 24.50 -14.93
N VAL A 165 32.53 24.29 -15.58
CA VAL A 165 33.82 24.27 -14.88
C VAL A 165 34.77 25.11 -15.71
N GLU A 166 35.07 26.30 -15.19
CA GLU A 166 36.19 27.14 -15.60
C GLU A 166 37.50 26.36 -15.45
N ASP A 167 38.31 26.31 -16.51
CA ASP A 167 39.77 26.27 -16.39
C ASP A 167 40.39 26.94 -17.62
N PRO A 168 41.33 27.89 -17.48
CA PRO A 168 41.80 28.70 -18.58
C PRO A 168 43.04 28.07 -19.26
N ALA A 169 43.24 28.55 -20.48
CA ALA A 169 44.52 28.68 -21.15
C ALA A 169 44.99 27.53 -22.07
N GLN A 170 45.52 28.02 -23.20
CA GLN A 170 46.62 27.49 -24.00
C GLN A 170 46.30 26.65 -25.24
N SER A 171 46.43 27.39 -26.35
CA SER A 171 47.19 27.06 -27.57
C SER A 171 46.61 26.05 -28.56
N ALA A 172 46.11 26.60 -29.67
CA ALA A 172 46.24 26.00 -30.99
C ALA A 172 47.73 25.69 -31.30
N PRO A 173 48.05 24.74 -32.19
CA PRO A 173 48.04 25.10 -33.62
C PRO A 173 47.62 23.99 -34.61
N SER A 174 47.26 24.46 -35.82
CA SER A 174 47.40 23.92 -37.19
C SER A 174 47.86 22.46 -37.36
N PHE A 175 47.27 21.65 -38.25
CA PHE A 175 46.86 21.87 -39.65
C PHE A 175 45.60 21.07 -40.00
#